data_AF-A0A7D8UDF1-F1
#
_entry.id   AF-A0A7D8UDF1-F1
#
_cell.length_a   1.000
_cell.length_b   1.000
_cell.length_c   1.000
_cell.angle_alpha   90.00
_cell.angle_beta   90.00
_cell.angle_gamma   90.00
#
_symmetry.space_group_name_H-M   'P 1'
#
loop_
_entity.id
_entity.type
_entity.pdbx_description
1 polymer ?
#
loop_
_entity_poly.entity_id
_entity_poly.type
_entity_poly.pdbx_seq_one_letter_code
_entity_poly.pdbx_strand_id
1 'polypeptide(L)'
;MRRIGTIPNALDARRFCDYLITLQVHATAEPARDSDPKGVAAEEGPHEVWVRDENRLDQARELLDEFLADPGHARYQVSSQARDILRKEEAERAKRVAKVRKFNPGSGVAGFGGGMSNQRTPLTVSIIVLCVLVGLLTGFGNPRPSARADQTGRRTPSSELRIYDALMFVSRTDLVRGQSPDDDPYVSIRKGQVWRVLTPALLHGGIGHLAMNMMGLLFLGGVFERLHGARWLALALLFSAITSMLVQVHWPPMNNGGPSAVGASGAIYGLFGFFLIRHHFDPLYPVQLPPMFQAVGIGFLLLGVLLILPNIANGSHVGGLASGMLLAAVIPSHTAPRRRA
;
A
#
# COMPACT_ATOMS: atom_id res chain seq x y z
N MET A 1 -17.39 -7.62 -16.55
CA MET A 1 -17.47 -8.57 -17.68
C MET A 1 -17.97 -7.79 -18.88
N ARG A 2 -17.44 -8.09 -20.08
CA ARG A 2 -17.86 -7.48 -21.33
C ARG A 2 -18.32 -8.58 -22.28
N ARG A 3 -19.45 -8.35 -22.96
CA ARG A 3 -19.95 -9.24 -24.00
C ARG A 3 -19.00 -9.18 -25.19
N ILE A 4 -18.57 -10.35 -25.67
CA ILE A 4 -17.69 -10.47 -26.84
C ILE A 4 -18.43 -10.96 -28.08
N GLY A 5 -19.56 -11.66 -27.92
CA GLY A 5 -20.40 -12.10 -29.03
C GLY A 5 -21.47 -13.08 -28.59
N THR A 6 -22.05 -13.81 -29.55
CA THR A 6 -23.14 -14.76 -29.33
C THR A 6 -22.85 -16.05 -30.10
N ILE A 7 -23.05 -17.20 -29.46
CA ILE A 7 -22.90 -18.53 -30.05
C ILE A 7 -24.30 -19.17 -30.18
N PRO A 8 -24.64 -19.83 -31.31
CA PRO A 8 -26.01 -20.28 -31.57
C PRO A 8 -26.59 -21.31 -30.60
N ASN A 9 -25.76 -22.14 -29.98
CA ASN A 9 -26.21 -23.21 -29.09
C ASN A 9 -25.40 -23.27 -27.78
N ALA A 10 -26.00 -23.82 -26.73
CA ALA A 10 -25.38 -23.86 -25.40
C ALA A 10 -24.14 -24.75 -25.34
N LEU A 11 -24.11 -25.84 -26.11
CA LEU A 11 -23.02 -26.82 -26.08
C LEU A 11 -21.71 -26.20 -26.58
N ASP A 12 -21.77 -25.53 -27.72
CA ASP A 12 -20.64 -24.85 -28.34
C ASP A 12 -20.23 -23.62 -27.53
N ALA A 13 -21.19 -22.90 -26.94
CA ALA A 13 -20.87 -21.82 -26.01
C ALA A 13 -20.07 -22.30 -24.80
N ARG A 14 -20.46 -23.46 -24.23
CA ARG A 14 -19.72 -24.10 -23.14
C ARG A 14 -18.34 -24.57 -23.59
N ARG A 15 -18.21 -25.21 -24.75
CA ARG A 15 -16.91 -25.65 -25.31
C ARG A 15 -15.96 -24.49 -25.53
N PHE A 16 -16.46 -23.38 -26.06
CA PHE A 16 -15.66 -22.18 -26.26
C PHE A 16 -15.21 -21.57 -24.94
N CYS A 17 -16.11 -21.47 -23.94
CA CYS A 17 -15.74 -21.02 -22.60
C CYS A 17 -14.70 -21.94 -21.95
N ASP A 18 -14.85 -23.27 -22.07
CA ASP A 18 -13.88 -24.25 -21.57
C ASP A 18 -12.50 -24.03 -22.21
N TYR A 19 -12.45 -23.78 -23.52
CA TYR A 19 -11.21 -23.46 -24.22
C TYR A 19 -10.57 -22.17 -23.72
N LEU A 20 -11.34 -21.10 -23.57
CA LEU A 20 -10.84 -19.83 -23.00
C LEU A 20 -10.24 -20.04 -21.60
N ILE A 21 -10.84 -20.90 -20.77
CA ILE A 21 -10.31 -21.24 -19.44
C ILE A 21 -8.93 -21.92 -19.54
N THR A 22 -8.69 -22.78 -20.54
CA THR A 22 -7.36 -23.38 -20.75
C THR A 22 -6.29 -22.34 -21.10
N LEU A 23 -6.69 -21.21 -21.69
CA LEU A 23 -5.84 -20.06 -21.98
C LEU A 23 -5.78 -19.05 -20.82
N GLN A 24 -6.34 -19.40 -19.66
CA GLN A 24 -6.44 -18.54 -18.48
C GLN A 24 -7.30 -17.27 -18.72
N VAL A 25 -8.26 -17.36 -19.65
CA VAL A 25 -9.25 -16.32 -19.91
C VAL A 25 -10.58 -16.73 -19.31
N HIS A 26 -11.00 -16.06 -18.23
CA HIS A 26 -12.27 -16.39 -17.57
C HIS A 26 -13.46 -15.85 -18.38
N ALA A 27 -14.29 -16.78 -18.86
CA ALA A 27 -15.49 -16.49 -19.62
C ALA A 27 -16.70 -17.26 -19.09
N THR A 28 -17.89 -16.70 -19.31
CA THR A 28 -19.17 -17.35 -19.01
C THR A 28 -20.10 -17.23 -20.22
N ALA A 29 -20.95 -18.23 -20.41
CA ALA A 29 -22.01 -18.23 -21.41
C ALA A 29 -23.36 -18.07 -20.68
N GLU A 30 -24.16 -17.10 -21.12
CA GLU A 30 -25.49 -16.84 -20.60
C GLU A 30 -26.50 -16.87 -21.76
N PRO A 31 -27.75 -17.34 -21.56
CA PRO A 31 -28.77 -17.27 -22.59
C PRO A 31 -28.97 -15.82 -23.05
N ALA A 32 -29.09 -15.59 -24.36
CA ALA A 32 -29.30 -14.24 -24.89
C ALA A 32 -30.60 -13.64 -24.33
N ARG A 33 -30.60 -12.33 -24.06
CA ARG A 33 -31.71 -11.63 -23.36
C ARG A 33 -33.10 -11.78 -24.00
N ASP A 34 -33.16 -12.12 -25.28
CA ASP A 34 -34.41 -12.31 -26.03
C ASP A 34 -34.89 -13.78 -26.08
N SER A 35 -34.20 -14.70 -25.39
CA SER A 35 -34.59 -16.11 -25.26
C SER A 35 -35.43 -16.34 -24.00
N ASP A 36 -36.53 -17.09 -24.09
CA ASP A 36 -37.46 -17.36 -22.99
C ASP A 36 -36.72 -18.03 -21.80
N PRO A 37 -36.58 -17.35 -20.65
CA PRO A 37 -35.71 -17.79 -19.56
C PRO A 37 -36.27 -18.98 -18.74
N LYS A 38 -37.47 -19.50 -19.05
CA LYS A 38 -38.13 -20.56 -18.27
C LYS A 38 -38.50 -21.83 -19.05
N GLY A 39 -38.06 -21.97 -20.30
CA GLY A 39 -38.40 -23.10 -21.16
C GLY A 39 -37.23 -24.02 -21.54
N VAL A 40 -37.57 -25.16 -22.16
CA VAL A 40 -36.66 -26.16 -22.79
C VAL A 40 -35.68 -25.52 -23.80
N ALA A 41 -35.99 -24.31 -24.31
CA ALA A 41 -35.14 -23.52 -25.21
C ALA A 41 -33.84 -23.00 -24.59
N ALA A 42 -33.66 -23.05 -23.27
CA ALA A 42 -32.43 -22.60 -22.61
C ALA A 42 -31.20 -23.46 -22.94
N GLU A 43 -31.37 -24.72 -23.38
CA GLU A 43 -30.24 -25.58 -23.78
C GLU A 43 -29.95 -25.53 -25.30
N GLU A 44 -30.89 -25.06 -26.11
CA GLU A 44 -30.79 -25.04 -27.58
C GLU A 44 -30.68 -23.62 -28.17
N GLY A 45 -30.94 -22.58 -27.38
CA GLY A 45 -30.96 -21.19 -27.82
C GLY A 45 -29.59 -20.51 -27.89
N PRO A 46 -29.54 -19.31 -28.48
CA PRO A 46 -28.32 -18.52 -28.59
C PRO A 46 -27.82 -18.06 -27.21
N HIS A 47 -26.52 -18.19 -26.99
CA HIS A 47 -25.85 -17.80 -25.74
C HIS A 47 -24.88 -16.66 -25.99
N GLU A 48 -24.97 -15.61 -25.18
CA GLU A 48 -23.99 -14.54 -25.14
C GLU A 48 -22.76 -14.97 -24.35
N VAL A 49 -21.58 -14.75 -24.92
CA VAL A 49 -20.31 -15.02 -24.25
C VAL A 49 -19.79 -13.73 -23.62
N TRP A 50 -19.52 -13.83 -22.33
CA TRP A 50 -19.06 -12.74 -21.48
C TRP A 50 -17.66 -13.03 -20.96
N VAL A 51 -16.71 -12.13 -21.22
CA VAL A 51 -15.34 -12.25 -20.75
C VAL A 51 -15.09 -11.30 -19.58
N ARG A 52 -14.41 -11.77 -18.55
CA ARG A 52 -14.11 -10.97 -17.35
C ARG A 52 -12.84 -10.13 -17.49
N ASP A 53 -11.83 -10.64 -18.19
CA ASP A 53 -10.53 -9.97 -18.34
C ASP A 53 -10.60 -8.89 -19.43
N GLU A 54 -10.55 -7.62 -19.03
CA GLU A 54 -10.65 -6.48 -19.95
C GLU A 54 -9.44 -6.35 -20.88
N ASN A 55 -8.27 -6.83 -20.47
CA ASN A 55 -7.03 -6.71 -21.25
C ASN A 55 -6.92 -7.76 -22.37
N ARG A 56 -7.85 -8.73 -22.40
CA ARG A 56 -7.83 -9.84 -23.37
C ARG A 56 -9.10 -9.89 -24.23
N LEU A 57 -9.87 -8.81 -24.26
CA LEU A 57 -11.12 -8.76 -25.03
C LEU A 57 -10.89 -8.91 -26.52
N ASP A 58 -9.85 -8.27 -27.07
CA ASP A 58 -9.59 -8.32 -28.52
C ASP A 58 -9.11 -9.71 -28.94
N GLN A 59 -8.18 -10.30 -28.17
CA GLN A 59 -7.78 -11.69 -28.34
C GLN A 59 -8.98 -12.66 -28.24
N ALA A 60 -9.89 -12.44 -27.28
CA ALA A 60 -11.05 -13.32 -27.09
C ALA A 60 -12.08 -13.17 -28.23
N ARG A 61 -12.18 -12.00 -28.86
CA ARG A 61 -13.01 -11.78 -30.06
C ARG A 61 -12.44 -12.49 -31.28
N GLU A 62 -11.13 -12.37 -31.52
CA GLU A 62 -10.46 -13.08 -32.61
C GLU A 62 -10.63 -14.61 -32.47
N LEU A 63 -10.44 -15.14 -31.26
CA LEU A 63 -10.67 -16.56 -30.98
C LEU A 63 -12.12 -16.99 -31.14
N LEU A 64 -13.08 -16.09 -30.89
CA LEU A 64 -14.50 -16.35 -31.11
C LEU A 64 -14.80 -16.44 -32.60
N ASP A 65 -14.24 -15.55 -33.41
CA ASP A 65 -14.41 -15.59 -34.88
C ASP A 65 -13.81 -16.89 -35.45
N GLU A 66 -12.63 -17.30 -34.99
CA GLU A 66 -12.04 -18.59 -35.35
C GLU A 66 -12.89 -19.79 -34.89
N PHE A 67 -13.49 -19.71 -33.70
CA PHE A 67 -14.35 -20.77 -33.20
C PHE A 67 -15.62 -20.92 -34.03
N LEU A 68 -16.26 -19.80 -34.40
CA LEU A 68 -17.46 -19.81 -35.24
C LEU A 68 -17.18 -20.35 -36.65
N ALA A 69 -15.93 -20.22 -37.14
CA ALA A 69 -15.52 -20.77 -38.43
C ALA A 69 -15.36 -22.31 -38.40
N ASP A 70 -14.86 -22.90 -37.30
CA ASP A 70 -14.73 -24.35 -37.13
C ASP A 70 -14.98 -24.80 -35.67
N PRO A 71 -16.26 -24.89 -35.24
CA PRO A 71 -16.59 -25.27 -33.86
C PRO A 71 -16.22 -26.72 -33.50
N GLY A 72 -16.06 -27.58 -34.52
CA GLY A 72 -15.77 -29.01 -34.36
C GLY A 72 -14.30 -29.33 -34.10
N HIS A 73 -13.41 -28.35 -34.22
CA HIS A 73 -11.97 -28.53 -34.12
C HIS A 73 -11.56 -29.19 -32.78
N ALA A 74 -10.62 -30.14 -32.83
CA ALA A 74 -10.18 -30.91 -31.66
C ALA A 74 -9.67 -30.04 -30.49
N ARG A 75 -9.15 -28.84 -30.79
CA ARG A 75 -8.67 -27.86 -29.79
C ARG A 75 -9.74 -27.39 -28.80
N TYR A 76 -11.02 -27.51 -29.14
CA TYR A 76 -12.14 -27.11 -28.29
C TYR A 76 -12.68 -28.28 -27.43
N GLN A 77 -12.14 -29.49 -27.60
CA GLN A 77 -12.55 -30.68 -26.84
C GLN A 77 -11.79 -30.79 -25.51
N VAL A 78 -11.78 -29.71 -24.72
CA VAL A 78 -10.93 -29.56 -23.53
C VAL A 78 -11.72 -29.51 -22.21
N SER A 79 -12.99 -29.95 -22.22
CA SER A 79 -13.88 -29.84 -21.05
C SER A 79 -13.35 -30.51 -19.78
N SER A 80 -12.58 -31.60 -19.88
CA SER A 80 -11.95 -32.25 -18.73
C SER A 80 -10.80 -31.40 -18.17
N GLN A 81 -9.94 -30.89 -19.06
CA GLN A 81 -8.83 -30.01 -18.68
C GLN A 81 -9.32 -28.70 -18.06
N ALA A 82 -10.35 -28.07 -18.64
CA ALA A 82 -10.98 -26.87 -18.10
C ALA A 82 -11.56 -27.12 -16.70
N ARG A 83 -12.28 -28.25 -16.50
CA ARG A 83 -12.79 -28.66 -15.18
C ARG A 83 -11.68 -28.89 -14.16
N ASP A 84 -10.57 -29.51 -14.54
CA ASP A 84 -9.43 -29.72 -13.64
C ASP A 84 -8.75 -28.41 -13.25
N ILE A 85 -8.63 -27.45 -14.18
CA ILE A 85 -8.12 -26.10 -13.91
C ILE A 85 -9.05 -25.40 -12.92
N LEU A 86 -10.35 -25.35 -13.20
CA LEU A 86 -11.34 -24.73 -12.31
C LEU A 86 -11.35 -25.38 -10.92
N ARG A 87 -11.30 -26.71 -10.84
CA ARG A 87 -11.27 -27.43 -9.55
C ARG A 87 -10.01 -27.12 -8.75
N LYS A 88 -8.85 -27.03 -9.41
CA LYS A 88 -7.60 -26.62 -8.76
C LYS A 88 -7.68 -25.18 -8.28
N GLU A 89 -8.20 -24.27 -9.10
CA GLU A 89 -8.40 -22.86 -8.73
C GLU A 89 -9.39 -22.71 -7.56
N GLU A 90 -10.51 -23.44 -7.58
CA GLU A 90 -11.48 -23.46 -6.49
C GLU A 90 -10.90 -24.07 -5.22
N ALA A 91 -10.16 -25.17 -5.32
CA ALA A 91 -9.49 -25.78 -4.17
C ALA A 91 -8.42 -24.83 -3.58
N GLU A 92 -7.64 -24.15 -4.43
CA GLU A 92 -6.69 -23.13 -3.99
C GLU A 92 -7.41 -21.90 -3.40
N ARG A 93 -8.51 -21.45 -4.01
CA ARG A 93 -9.35 -20.37 -3.48
C ARG A 93 -9.97 -20.77 -2.15
N ALA A 94 -10.45 -21.99 -1.99
CA ALA A 94 -11.01 -22.51 -0.75
C ALA A 94 -9.94 -22.65 0.34
N LYS A 95 -8.73 -23.14 0.00
CA LYS A 95 -7.57 -23.13 0.91
C LYS A 95 -7.19 -21.71 1.32
N ARG A 96 -7.20 -20.74 0.38
CA ARG A 96 -6.94 -19.32 0.66
C ARG A 96 -8.02 -18.73 1.54
N VAL A 97 -9.30 -18.95 1.25
CA VAL A 97 -10.42 -18.50 2.10
C VAL A 97 -10.37 -19.16 3.47
N ALA A 98 -9.99 -20.43 3.58
CA ALA A 98 -9.82 -21.11 4.86
C ALA A 98 -8.59 -20.58 5.63
N LYS A 99 -7.50 -20.24 4.94
CA LYS A 99 -6.31 -19.59 5.52
C LYS A 99 -6.63 -18.18 5.98
N VAL A 100 -7.38 -17.42 5.18
CA VAL A 100 -7.90 -16.09 5.50
C VAL A 100 -8.91 -16.17 6.64
N ARG A 101 -9.78 -17.19 6.69
CA ARG A 101 -10.76 -17.39 7.78
C ARG A 101 -10.08 -17.83 9.08
N LYS A 102 -8.99 -18.61 9.01
CA LYS A 102 -8.08 -18.81 10.15
C LYS A 102 -7.34 -17.52 10.56
N PHE A 103 -7.23 -16.57 9.63
CA PHE A 103 -6.65 -15.24 9.84
C PHE A 103 -7.71 -14.16 10.08
N ASN A 104 -9.01 -14.50 10.11
CA ASN A 104 -10.11 -13.56 10.27
C ASN A 104 -10.63 -13.69 11.71
N PRO A 105 -10.11 -12.90 12.65
CA PRO A 105 -10.76 -12.72 13.94
C PRO A 105 -12.11 -12.05 13.68
N GLY A 106 -13.19 -12.79 13.92
CA GLY A 106 -14.52 -12.24 13.83
C GLY A 106 -14.71 -11.03 14.76
N SER A 107 -15.54 -10.10 14.29
CA SER A 107 -16.12 -8.95 14.98
C SER A 107 -15.27 -7.66 15.04
N GLY A 108 -15.95 -6.56 14.72
CA GLY A 108 -15.39 -5.25 14.43
C GLY A 108 -14.47 -4.69 15.50
N VAL A 109 -13.51 -3.88 15.05
CA VAL A 109 -12.55 -3.08 15.84
C VAL A 109 -11.58 -3.91 16.72
N ALA A 110 -11.92 -5.13 17.12
CA ALA A 110 -11.07 -6.08 17.86
C ALA A 110 -10.37 -7.12 16.96
N GLY A 111 -10.73 -7.16 15.67
CA GLY A 111 -10.25 -8.12 14.68
C GLY A 111 -8.85 -7.89 14.08
N PHE A 112 -7.95 -7.19 14.76
CA PHE A 112 -6.55 -7.07 14.32
C PHE A 112 -5.53 -7.66 15.33
N GLY A 113 -6.01 -8.14 16.48
CA GLY A 113 -5.17 -8.76 17.52
C GLY A 113 -5.42 -10.25 17.79
N GLY A 114 -6.55 -10.80 17.32
CA GLY A 114 -7.01 -12.16 17.68
C GLY A 114 -6.50 -13.27 16.76
N GLY A 115 -5.19 -13.42 16.64
CA GLY A 115 -4.60 -14.48 15.81
C GLY A 115 -3.11 -14.31 15.56
N MET A 116 -2.41 -13.64 16.47
CA MET A 116 -0.97 -13.38 16.31
C MET A 116 -0.17 -14.62 16.70
N SER A 117 0.35 -15.34 15.71
CA SER A 117 1.42 -16.31 15.92
C SER A 117 2.57 -15.68 16.71
N ASN A 118 3.26 -16.48 17.53
CA ASN A 118 4.41 -16.14 18.39
C ASN A 118 5.67 -15.58 17.68
N GLN A 119 5.53 -15.05 16.45
CA GLN A 119 6.62 -14.41 15.72
C GLN A 119 6.84 -12.99 16.27
N ARG A 120 8.02 -12.80 16.85
CA ARG A 120 8.46 -11.52 17.43
C ARG A 120 8.60 -10.47 16.32
N THR A 121 8.19 -9.24 16.61
CA THR A 121 8.41 -8.04 15.76
C THR A 121 9.42 -7.10 16.42
N PRO A 122 10.68 -7.53 16.59
CA PRO A 122 11.66 -6.79 17.39
C PRO A 122 11.97 -5.42 16.82
N LEU A 123 12.02 -5.25 15.49
CA LEU A 123 12.34 -3.96 14.89
C LEU A 123 11.19 -2.97 15.06
N THR A 124 9.95 -3.41 14.83
CA THR A 124 8.76 -2.57 15.04
C THR A 124 8.74 -2.04 16.48
N VAL A 125 8.92 -2.93 17.46
CA VAL A 125 8.94 -2.55 18.88
C VAL A 125 10.12 -1.62 19.19
N SER A 126 11.32 -1.91 18.65
CA SER A 126 12.51 -1.09 18.86
C SER A 126 12.33 0.34 18.34
N ILE A 127 11.73 0.49 17.16
CA ILE A 127 11.45 1.81 16.57
C ILE A 127 10.41 2.56 17.40
N ILE A 128 9.36 1.88 17.88
CA ILE A 128 8.37 2.48 18.77
C ILE A 128 9.03 2.99 20.06
N VAL A 129 9.84 2.16 20.71
CA VAL A 129 10.58 2.55 21.93
C VAL A 129 11.48 3.74 21.63
N LEU A 130 12.20 3.73 20.50
CA LEU A 130 13.05 4.85 20.09
C LEU A 130 12.25 6.15 19.89
N CYS A 131 11.11 6.09 19.21
CA CYS A 131 10.23 7.26 19.02
C CYS A 131 9.68 7.79 20.36
N VAL A 132 9.32 6.90 21.29
CA VAL A 132 8.87 7.30 22.64
C VAL A 132 10.01 7.96 23.41
N LEU A 133 11.22 7.39 23.39
CA LEU A 133 12.39 7.97 24.05
C LEU A 133 12.75 9.34 23.47
N VAL A 134 12.75 9.48 22.14
CA VAL A 134 12.96 10.77 21.47
C VAL A 134 11.86 11.76 21.84
N GLY A 135 10.60 11.32 21.90
CA GLY A 135 9.48 12.14 22.38
C GLY A 135 9.71 12.68 23.78
N LEU A 136 10.12 11.84 24.74
CA LEU A 136 10.45 12.25 26.10
C LEU A 136 11.62 13.24 26.14
N LEU A 137 12.69 12.96 25.39
CA LEU A 137 13.89 13.81 25.34
C LEU A 137 13.67 15.16 24.65
N THR A 138 12.56 15.33 23.93
CA THR A 138 12.26 16.55 23.16
C THR A 138 10.97 17.25 23.58
N GLY A 139 10.37 16.84 24.72
CA GLY A 139 9.13 17.42 25.22
C GLY A 139 7.94 17.21 24.28
N PHE A 140 7.91 16.08 23.56
CA PHE A 140 6.92 15.76 22.53
C PHE A 140 6.76 16.89 21.50
N GLY A 141 7.88 17.44 21.03
CA GLY A 141 7.88 18.51 20.03
C GLY A 141 7.64 19.92 20.58
N ASN A 142 7.49 20.05 21.90
CA ASN A 142 7.42 21.33 22.62
C ASN A 142 8.62 21.46 23.59
N PRO A 143 9.86 21.49 23.08
CA PRO A 143 11.04 21.57 23.94
C PRO A 143 11.05 22.87 24.73
N ARG A 144 11.50 22.81 25.98
CA ARG A 144 11.64 23.99 26.84
C ARG A 144 12.52 25.05 26.16
N PRO A 145 12.14 26.33 26.19
CA PRO A 145 12.94 27.40 25.61
C PRO A 145 14.28 27.57 26.34
N SER A 146 15.19 28.34 25.74
CA SER A 146 16.48 28.68 26.36
C SER A 146 16.28 29.33 27.73
N ALA A 147 17.21 29.04 28.66
CA ALA A 147 17.20 29.66 29.98
C ALA A 147 17.32 31.20 29.89
N ARG A 148 16.98 31.90 30.99
CA ARG A 148 17.23 33.34 31.11
C ARG A 148 18.68 33.64 30.73
N ALA A 149 18.88 34.74 30.03
CA ALA A 149 20.21 35.18 29.64
C ALA A 149 21.11 35.27 30.88
N ASP A 150 22.34 34.77 30.78
CA ASP A 150 23.33 34.93 31.83
C ASP A 150 23.75 36.41 31.97
N GLN A 151 24.65 36.69 32.92
CA GLN A 151 25.14 38.05 33.16
C GLN A 151 25.87 38.66 31.94
N THR A 152 26.20 37.86 30.93
CA THR A 152 26.82 38.29 29.67
C THR A 152 25.81 38.48 28.53
N GLY A 153 24.51 38.29 28.80
CA GLY A 153 23.44 38.35 27.80
C GLY A 153 23.33 37.09 26.95
N ARG A 154 24.14 36.05 27.20
CA ARG A 154 24.15 34.82 26.41
C ARG A 154 23.03 33.90 26.89
N ARG A 155 22.24 33.37 25.96
CA ARG A 155 21.17 32.40 26.23
C ARG A 155 21.66 30.99 25.92
N THR A 156 21.69 30.11 26.92
CA THR A 156 21.97 28.69 26.72
C THR A 156 20.68 27.93 26.39
N PRO A 157 20.59 27.25 25.22
CA PRO A 157 19.43 26.43 24.89
C PRO A 157 19.33 25.23 25.83
N SER A 158 18.10 24.82 26.16
CA SER A 158 17.83 23.61 26.95
C SER A 158 18.34 22.37 26.22
N SER A 159 18.58 21.28 26.96
CA SER A 159 18.94 19.98 26.37
C SER A 159 17.87 19.50 25.40
N GLU A 160 16.59 19.62 25.76
CA GLU A 160 15.44 19.26 24.91
C GLU A 160 15.47 20.01 23.57
N LEU A 161 15.71 21.33 23.60
CA LEU A 161 15.76 22.16 22.41
C LEU A 161 16.97 21.81 21.53
N ARG A 162 18.13 21.53 22.14
CA ARG A 162 19.32 21.09 21.39
C ARG A 162 19.10 19.77 20.68
N ILE A 163 18.48 18.78 21.36
CA ILE A 163 18.18 17.47 20.76
C ILE A 163 17.15 17.63 19.66
N TYR A 164 16.05 18.37 19.92
CA TYR A 164 15.02 18.63 18.92
C TYR A 164 15.61 19.30 17.67
N ASP A 165 16.42 20.35 17.85
CA ASP A 165 17.08 21.05 16.76
C ASP A 165 18.04 20.14 15.99
N ALA A 166 18.81 19.29 16.66
CA ALA A 166 19.76 18.37 16.02
C ALA A 166 19.09 17.29 15.16
N LEU A 167 17.84 16.93 15.48
CA LEU A 167 17.08 15.90 14.78
C LEU A 167 16.17 16.45 13.67
N MET A 168 15.92 17.75 13.63
CA MET A 168 15.17 18.42 12.54
C MET A 168 15.90 18.33 11.20
N PHE A 169 15.18 18.52 10.09
CA PHE A 169 15.77 18.47 8.75
C PHE A 169 16.82 19.57 8.52
N VAL A 170 16.59 20.71 9.15
CA VAL A 170 17.44 21.90 9.10
C VAL A 170 17.49 22.51 10.49
N SER A 171 18.67 23.00 10.88
CA SER A 171 18.83 23.68 12.16
C SER A 171 18.07 25.01 12.15
N ARG A 172 17.45 25.37 13.28
CA ARG A 172 16.77 26.65 13.46
C ARG A 172 17.70 27.85 13.30
N THR A 173 18.99 27.70 13.61
CA THR A 173 19.97 28.77 13.39
C THR A 173 20.31 28.95 11.91
N ASP A 174 20.14 27.89 11.12
CA ASP A 174 20.39 27.93 9.68
C ASP A 174 19.13 28.30 8.88
N LEU A 175 17.93 28.02 9.41
CA LEU A 175 16.63 28.27 8.78
C LEU A 175 16.16 29.75 8.84
N VAL A 176 17.06 30.71 9.07
CA VAL A 176 16.66 32.12 9.16
C VAL A 176 16.33 32.64 7.77
N ARG A 177 15.03 32.68 7.45
CA ARG A 177 14.48 33.25 6.20
C ARG A 177 15.06 34.64 5.96
N GLY A 178 15.63 34.85 4.78
CA GLY A 178 16.22 36.13 4.38
C GLY A 178 17.64 36.41 4.91
N GLN A 179 18.30 35.44 5.54
CA GLN A 179 19.73 35.54 5.91
C GLN A 179 20.62 34.47 5.24
N SER A 180 20.05 33.36 4.76
CA SER A 180 20.77 32.42 3.88
C SER A 180 20.83 33.01 2.47
N PRO A 181 21.98 32.96 1.76
CA PRO A 181 22.11 33.49 0.40
C PRO A 181 21.03 32.99 -0.58
N ASP A 182 20.41 31.82 -0.32
CA ASP A 182 19.47 31.15 -1.24
C ASP A 182 18.21 30.55 -0.57
N ASP A 183 17.91 30.84 0.71
CA ASP A 183 16.85 30.12 1.47
C ASP A 183 16.96 28.56 1.36
N ASP A 184 18.18 28.04 1.21
CA ASP A 184 18.46 26.62 0.97
C ASP A 184 18.00 25.73 2.14
N PRO A 185 16.98 24.86 1.98
CA PRO A 185 16.53 23.98 3.05
C PRO A 185 17.55 22.88 3.40
N TYR A 186 18.58 22.68 2.59
CA TYR A 186 19.64 21.66 2.78
C TYR A 186 20.90 22.21 3.45
N VAL A 187 20.94 23.48 3.84
CA VAL A 187 22.15 24.14 4.39
C VAL A 187 22.83 23.34 5.51
N SER A 188 22.07 22.80 6.47
CA SER A 188 22.65 22.00 7.57
C SER A 188 23.22 20.65 7.08
N ILE A 189 22.58 20.04 6.08
CA ILE A 189 23.05 18.80 5.45
C ILE A 189 24.35 19.05 4.68
N ARG A 190 24.45 20.18 3.95
CA ARG A 190 25.69 20.59 3.24
C ARG A 190 26.86 20.83 4.19
N LYS A 191 26.58 21.22 5.44
CA LYS A 191 27.58 21.31 6.52
C LYS A 191 27.99 19.94 7.12
N GLY A 192 27.54 18.83 6.52
CA GLY A 192 27.88 17.46 6.93
C GLY A 192 26.89 16.79 7.88
N GLN A 193 25.76 17.44 8.20
CA GLN A 193 24.75 16.88 9.12
C GLN A 193 23.78 15.95 8.40
N VAL A 194 24.31 14.91 7.75
CA VAL A 194 23.58 14.03 6.81
C VAL A 194 22.44 13.23 7.46
N TRP A 195 22.50 12.99 8.78
CA TRP A 195 21.46 12.28 9.51
C TRP A 195 20.10 13.00 9.47
N ARG A 196 20.10 14.32 9.24
CA ARG A 196 18.91 15.18 9.22
C ARG A 196 17.89 14.83 8.13
N VAL A 197 18.29 14.06 7.11
CA VAL A 197 17.35 13.54 6.11
C VAL A 197 16.41 12.50 6.73
N LEU A 198 16.86 11.78 7.75
CA LEU A 198 16.14 10.65 8.35
C LEU A 198 15.59 10.94 9.75
N THR A 199 16.35 11.63 10.59
CA THR A 199 16.01 11.85 12.00
C THR A 199 14.69 12.57 12.27
N PRO A 200 14.13 13.42 11.39
CA PRO A 200 12.83 14.03 11.65
C PRO A 200 11.69 12.99 11.76
N ALA A 201 11.86 11.79 11.19
CA ALA A 201 10.91 10.70 11.32
C ALA A 201 10.77 10.18 12.77
N LEU A 202 11.73 10.48 13.65
CA LEU A 202 11.70 10.10 15.07
C LEU A 202 11.06 11.18 15.96
N LEU A 203 11.00 12.43 15.49
CA LEU A 203 10.39 13.55 16.20
C LEU A 203 8.86 13.50 16.07
N HIS A 204 8.13 13.95 17.09
CA HIS A 204 6.67 13.98 17.06
C HIS A 204 6.14 15.27 17.69
N GLY A 205 5.25 15.97 16.97
CA GLY A 205 4.58 17.19 17.44
C GLY A 205 3.36 16.89 18.33
N GLY A 206 3.59 16.34 19.52
CA GLY A 206 2.58 16.08 20.54
C GLY A 206 2.28 14.60 20.78
N ILE A 207 1.67 14.32 21.94
CA ILE A 207 1.36 12.96 22.40
C ILE A 207 0.35 12.27 21.49
N GLY A 208 -0.70 12.97 21.05
CA GLY A 208 -1.70 12.40 20.12
C GLY A 208 -1.10 12.01 18.78
N HIS A 209 -0.22 12.86 18.23
CA HIS A 209 0.50 12.57 17.00
C HIS A 209 1.43 11.35 17.17
N LEU A 210 2.16 11.26 18.29
CA LEU A 210 2.96 10.08 18.61
C LEU A 210 2.09 8.82 18.71
N ALA A 211 1.00 8.85 19.46
CA ALA A 211 0.13 7.69 19.68
C ALA A 211 -0.42 7.13 18.36
N MET A 212 -0.88 8.00 17.45
CA MET A 212 -1.37 7.59 16.13
C MET A 212 -0.26 6.95 15.28
N ASN A 213 0.96 7.48 15.31
CA ASN A 213 2.10 6.88 14.60
C ASN A 213 2.50 5.52 15.20
N MET A 214 2.53 5.39 16.52
CA MET A 214 2.89 4.12 17.17
C MET A 214 1.84 3.05 16.85
N MET A 215 0.56 3.44 16.82
CA MET A 215 -0.52 2.56 16.37
C MET A 215 -0.32 2.12 14.91
N GLY A 216 0.00 3.06 14.01
CA GLY A 216 0.32 2.75 12.61
C GLY A 216 1.52 1.80 12.45
N LEU A 217 2.59 2.00 13.23
CA LEU A 217 3.76 1.11 13.23
C LEU A 217 3.43 -0.28 13.80
N LEU A 218 2.69 -0.37 14.90
CA LEU A 218 2.27 -1.65 15.47
C LEU A 218 1.45 -2.46 14.45
N PHE A 219 0.53 -1.80 13.76
CA PHE A 219 -0.32 -2.46 12.77
C PHE A 219 0.43 -2.76 11.46
N LEU A 220 0.84 -1.73 10.73
CA LEU A 220 1.43 -1.91 9.40
C LEU A 220 2.87 -2.42 9.49
N GLY A 221 3.68 -1.85 10.38
CA GLY A 221 5.07 -2.29 10.62
C GLY A 221 5.12 -3.72 11.14
N GLY A 222 4.31 -4.05 12.14
CA GLY A 222 4.25 -5.39 12.70
C GLY A 222 3.79 -6.44 11.68
N VAL A 223 2.78 -6.14 10.86
CA VAL A 223 2.36 -7.05 9.77
C VAL A 223 3.46 -7.19 8.73
N PHE A 224 4.09 -6.10 8.31
CA PHE A 224 5.15 -6.14 7.32
C PHE A 224 6.37 -6.93 7.82
N GLU A 225 6.79 -6.72 9.06
CA GLU A 225 7.92 -7.44 9.67
C GLU A 225 7.66 -8.94 9.79
N ARG A 226 6.44 -9.36 10.11
CA ARG A 226 6.11 -10.80 10.17
C ARG A 226 6.13 -11.45 8.79
N LEU A 227 5.73 -10.71 7.75
CA LEU A 227 5.69 -11.24 6.38
C LEU A 227 7.05 -11.23 5.70
N HIS A 228 7.82 -10.15 5.85
CA HIS A 228 9.06 -9.91 5.11
C HIS A 228 10.31 -9.99 5.99
N GLY A 229 10.18 -9.90 7.31
CA GLY A 229 11.29 -9.86 8.26
C GLY A 229 11.82 -8.45 8.54
N ALA A 230 12.55 -8.32 9.65
CA ALA A 230 13.09 -7.05 10.16
C ALA A 230 13.94 -6.30 9.13
N ARG A 231 14.81 -6.99 8.39
CA ARG A 231 15.68 -6.37 7.39
C ARG A 231 14.89 -5.60 6.32
N TRP A 232 13.80 -6.19 5.83
CA TRP A 232 13.00 -5.60 4.76
C TRP A 232 12.12 -4.49 5.31
N LEU A 233 11.63 -4.63 6.55
CA LEU A 233 10.96 -3.52 7.23
C LEU A 233 11.91 -2.32 7.38
N ALA A 234 13.17 -2.53 7.81
CA ALA A 234 14.14 -1.46 7.93
C ALA A 234 14.36 -0.73 6.60
N LEU A 235 14.58 -1.48 5.52
CA LEU A 235 14.76 -0.91 4.18
C LEU A 235 13.52 -0.15 3.70
N ALA A 236 12.32 -0.70 3.90
CA ALA A 236 11.07 -0.05 3.54
C ALA A 236 10.87 1.26 4.31
N LEU A 237 11.07 1.24 5.63
CA LEU A 237 10.94 2.44 6.47
C LEU A 237 11.99 3.50 6.14
N LEU A 238 13.25 3.11 5.91
CA LEU A 238 14.31 4.04 5.51
C LEU A 238 14.00 4.69 4.16
N PHE A 239 13.65 3.89 3.17
CA PHE A 239 13.30 4.39 1.84
C PHE A 239 12.11 5.36 1.92
N SER A 240 11.02 4.94 2.57
CA SER A 240 9.82 5.77 2.69
C SER A 240 10.04 7.02 3.55
N ALA A 241 10.85 6.96 4.60
CA ALA A 241 11.20 8.14 5.40
C ALA A 241 11.97 9.16 4.55
N ILE A 242 12.99 8.72 3.80
CA ILE A 242 13.80 9.59 2.94
C ILE A 242 12.94 10.22 1.84
N THR A 243 12.20 9.40 1.07
CA THR A 243 11.37 9.92 -0.01
C THR A 243 10.28 10.86 0.50
N SER A 244 9.65 10.54 1.63
CA SER A 244 8.63 11.41 2.23
C SER A 244 9.21 12.77 2.60
N MET A 245 10.39 12.81 3.20
CA MET A 245 11.03 14.07 3.60
C MET A 245 11.46 14.89 2.39
N LEU A 246 12.01 14.26 1.36
CA LEU A 246 12.39 14.94 0.12
C LEU A 246 11.19 15.56 -0.58
N VAL A 247 10.07 14.83 -0.70
CA VAL A 247 8.83 15.38 -1.28
C VAL A 247 8.28 16.51 -0.42
N GLN A 248 8.32 16.38 0.91
CA GLN A 248 7.83 17.40 1.84
C GLN A 248 8.62 18.72 1.78
N VAL A 249 9.95 18.65 1.65
CA VAL A 249 10.83 19.83 1.57
C VAL A 249 10.55 20.63 0.29
N HIS A 250 10.24 19.94 -0.81
CA HIS A 250 9.88 20.56 -2.09
C HIS A 250 8.38 20.79 -2.28
N TRP A 251 7.57 20.46 -1.27
CA TRP A 251 6.12 20.66 -1.34
C TRP A 251 5.80 22.16 -1.31
N PRO A 252 4.72 22.62 -1.96
CA PRO A 252 4.37 24.03 -1.98
C PRO A 252 4.21 24.63 -0.56
N PRO A 253 4.87 25.75 -0.23
CA PRO A 253 4.75 26.37 1.10
C PRO A 253 3.32 26.75 1.47
N MET A 254 2.51 27.14 0.48
CA MET A 254 1.07 27.42 0.64
C MET A 254 0.25 26.21 1.11
N ASN A 255 0.79 24.99 0.95
CA ASN A 255 0.17 23.74 1.41
C ASN A 255 0.96 23.10 2.57
N ASN A 256 1.54 23.91 3.45
CA ASN A 256 2.39 23.47 4.57
C ASN A 256 3.65 22.70 4.14
N GLY A 257 4.18 23.03 2.97
CA GLY A 257 5.46 22.52 2.49
C GLY A 257 6.66 23.13 3.19
N GLY A 258 7.77 22.39 3.23
CA GLY A 258 9.05 22.86 3.77
C GLY A 258 9.71 21.89 4.76
N PRO A 259 10.87 22.29 5.31
CA PRO A 259 11.77 21.40 6.07
C PRO A 259 11.38 21.17 7.54
N SER A 260 10.27 21.75 8.00
CA SER A 260 9.86 21.68 9.41
C SER A 260 9.03 20.43 9.76
N ALA A 261 8.85 19.51 8.81
CA ALA A 261 8.04 18.32 9.03
C ALA A 261 8.71 17.33 9.99
N VAL A 262 7.90 16.72 10.85
CA VAL A 262 8.31 15.72 11.84
C VAL A 262 7.30 14.60 11.89
N GLY A 263 7.73 13.40 12.27
CA GLY A 263 6.85 12.25 12.51
C GLY A 263 7.17 11.07 11.62
N ALA A 264 6.90 9.87 12.13
CA ALA A 264 7.06 8.62 11.38
C ALA A 264 6.00 8.44 10.27
N SER A 265 5.01 9.33 10.18
CA SER A 265 3.82 9.15 9.36
C SER A 265 4.12 9.01 7.86
N GLY A 266 5.17 9.66 7.34
CA GLY A 266 5.60 9.46 5.96
C GLY A 266 6.02 8.02 5.68
N ALA A 267 6.81 7.43 6.58
CA ALA A 267 7.22 6.03 6.49
C ALA A 267 6.04 5.06 6.66
N ILE A 268 5.09 5.38 7.55
CA ILE A 268 3.86 4.61 7.74
C ILE A 268 2.97 4.67 6.48
N TYR A 269 2.85 5.84 5.85
CA TYR A 269 2.16 5.99 4.55
C TYR A 269 2.86 5.18 3.45
N GLY A 270 4.17 4.97 3.54
CA GLY A 270 4.89 4.01 2.70
C GLY A 270 4.44 2.57 2.92
N LEU A 271 4.34 2.11 4.17
CA LEU A 271 3.79 0.77 4.42
C LEU A 271 2.31 0.67 3.98
N PHE A 272 1.52 1.71 4.21
CA PHE A 272 0.13 1.78 3.76
C PHE A 272 0.03 1.67 2.24
N GLY A 273 0.80 2.46 1.49
CA GLY A 273 0.84 2.42 0.03
C GLY A 273 1.31 1.07 -0.51
N PHE A 274 2.25 0.42 0.17
CA PHE A 274 2.65 -0.94 -0.15
C PHE A 274 1.45 -1.89 -0.07
N PHE A 275 0.78 -1.97 1.08
CA PHE A 275 -0.35 -2.89 1.27
C PHE A 275 -1.58 -2.52 0.43
N LEU A 276 -1.76 -1.24 0.11
CA LEU A 276 -2.88 -0.73 -0.69
C LEU A 276 -2.89 -1.39 -2.07
N ILE A 277 -1.74 -1.44 -2.75
CA ILE A 277 -1.67 -1.91 -4.13
C ILE A 277 -0.98 -3.27 -4.31
N ARG A 278 -0.42 -3.86 -3.24
CA ARG A 278 0.34 -5.11 -3.34
C ARG A 278 -0.43 -6.25 -4.02
N HIS A 279 -1.74 -6.34 -3.76
CA HIS A 279 -2.60 -7.38 -4.33
C HIS A 279 -2.74 -7.30 -5.87
N HIS A 280 -2.45 -6.15 -6.50
CA HIS A 280 -2.43 -6.03 -7.95
C HIS A 280 -1.19 -6.69 -8.58
N PHE A 281 -0.06 -6.71 -7.87
CA PHE A 281 1.19 -7.34 -8.34
C PHE A 281 1.33 -8.78 -7.85
N ASP A 282 0.69 -9.11 -6.74
CA ASP A 282 0.67 -10.42 -6.15
C ASP A 282 -0.76 -10.73 -5.68
N PRO A 283 -1.64 -11.22 -6.58
CA PRO A 283 -3.03 -11.56 -6.22
C PRO A 283 -3.14 -12.62 -5.11
N LEU A 284 -2.04 -13.31 -4.79
CA LEU A 284 -1.98 -14.33 -3.75
C LEU A 284 -1.42 -13.79 -2.43
N TYR A 285 -1.13 -12.49 -2.37
CA TYR A 285 -0.57 -11.87 -1.18
C TYR A 285 -1.51 -12.05 0.02
N PRO A 286 -1.00 -12.50 1.18
CA PRO A 286 -1.85 -13.01 2.26
C PRO A 286 -2.61 -11.95 3.05
N VAL A 287 -2.35 -10.66 2.80
CA VAL A 287 -2.94 -9.54 3.53
C VAL A 287 -3.52 -8.54 2.54
N GLN A 288 -4.77 -8.14 2.78
CA GLN A 288 -5.40 -7.02 2.10
C GLN A 288 -5.93 -6.05 3.15
N LEU A 289 -5.75 -4.75 2.93
CA LEU A 289 -6.32 -3.75 3.83
C LEU A 289 -7.84 -3.79 3.72
N PRO A 290 -8.60 -3.76 4.85
CA PRO A 290 -10.04 -3.64 4.81
C PRO A 290 -10.47 -2.36 4.07
N PRO A 291 -11.57 -2.37 3.29
CA PRO A 291 -12.01 -1.19 2.53
C PRO A 291 -12.17 0.07 3.40
N MET A 292 -12.69 -0.07 4.63
CA MET A 292 -12.81 1.04 5.57
C MET A 292 -11.45 1.64 5.95
N PHE A 293 -10.44 0.81 6.18
CA PHE A 293 -9.09 1.28 6.51
C PHE A 293 -8.44 2.01 5.32
N GLN A 294 -8.67 1.51 4.10
CA GLN A 294 -8.24 2.20 2.87
C GLN A 294 -8.94 3.56 2.74
N ALA A 295 -10.26 3.60 2.92
CA ALA A 295 -11.06 4.81 2.82
C ALA A 295 -10.65 5.85 3.87
N VAL A 296 -10.39 5.45 5.11
CA VAL A 296 -9.90 6.36 6.16
C VAL A 296 -8.50 6.87 5.86
N GLY A 297 -7.57 5.99 5.44
CA GLY A 297 -6.19 6.38 5.14
C GLY A 297 -6.07 7.34 3.93
N ILE A 298 -6.83 7.06 2.86
CA ILE A 298 -6.92 7.94 1.69
C ILE A 298 -7.72 9.20 2.00
N GLY A 299 -8.83 9.07 2.73
CA GLY A 299 -9.65 10.21 3.17
C GLY A 299 -8.85 11.20 4.00
N PHE A 300 -8.08 10.74 4.99
CA PHE A 300 -7.20 11.59 5.80
C PHE A 300 -6.17 12.33 4.94
N LEU A 301 -5.56 11.63 3.97
CA LEU A 301 -4.62 12.24 3.02
C LEU A 301 -5.28 13.33 2.19
N LEU A 302 -6.46 13.06 1.63
CA LEU A 302 -7.20 14.01 0.80
C LEU A 302 -7.64 15.24 1.61
N LEU A 303 -8.21 15.02 2.80
CA LEU A 303 -8.60 16.12 3.70
C LEU A 303 -7.41 16.98 4.10
N GLY A 304 -6.24 16.37 4.31
CA GLY A 304 -4.99 17.07 4.55
C GLY A 304 -4.56 17.91 3.34
N VAL A 305 -4.45 17.30 2.14
CA VAL A 305 -4.01 17.99 0.91
C VAL A 305 -4.95 19.14 0.53
N LEU A 306 -6.26 18.99 0.78
CA LEU A 306 -7.28 20.03 0.59
C LEU A 306 -7.28 21.11 1.69
N LEU A 307 -6.34 21.03 2.65
CA LEU A 307 -6.15 21.98 3.76
C LEU A 307 -7.36 22.09 4.70
N ILE A 308 -8.25 21.10 4.69
CA ILE A 308 -9.37 20.99 5.65
C ILE A 308 -8.82 20.67 7.04
N LEU A 309 -7.78 19.84 7.10
CA LEU A 309 -7.02 19.58 8.31
C LEU A 309 -5.71 20.40 8.31
N PRO A 310 -5.59 21.43 9.15
CA PRO A 310 -4.41 22.30 9.16
C PRO A 310 -3.19 21.59 9.80
N ASN A 311 -1.99 22.12 9.52
CA ASN A 311 -0.72 21.68 10.11
C ASN A 311 -0.33 20.21 9.84
N ILE A 312 -0.75 19.67 8.69
CA ILE A 312 -0.35 18.35 8.21
C ILE A 312 0.76 18.48 7.15
N ALA A 313 1.82 17.69 7.31
CA ALA A 313 2.89 17.55 6.34
C ALA A 313 2.45 16.66 5.16
N ASN A 314 1.54 17.18 4.32
CA ASN A 314 0.91 16.40 3.26
C ASN A 314 1.89 15.88 2.20
N GLY A 315 2.93 16.67 1.88
CA GLY A 315 3.99 16.22 0.97
C GLY A 315 4.70 14.98 1.51
N SER A 316 4.88 14.89 2.84
CA SER A 316 5.42 13.69 3.48
C SER A 316 4.51 12.49 3.28
N HIS A 317 3.19 12.63 3.45
CA HIS A 317 2.27 11.51 3.26
C HIS A 317 2.18 11.06 1.80
N VAL A 318 2.16 12.00 0.85
CA VAL A 318 2.17 11.69 -0.60
C VAL A 318 3.47 10.97 -0.99
N GLY A 319 4.63 11.52 -0.61
CA GLY A 319 5.93 10.91 -0.90
C GLY A 319 6.13 9.56 -0.23
N GLY A 320 5.59 9.39 0.97
CA GLY A 320 5.47 8.12 1.66
C GLY A 320 4.65 7.11 0.84
N LEU A 321 3.39 7.44 0.56
CA LEU A 321 2.47 6.59 -0.20
C LEU A 321 3.08 6.11 -1.52
N ALA A 322 3.62 7.05 -2.32
CA ALA A 322 4.23 6.75 -3.60
C ALA A 322 5.42 5.78 -3.48
N SER A 323 6.27 5.97 -2.47
CA SER A 323 7.42 5.07 -2.23
C SER A 323 6.97 3.64 -1.89
N GLY A 324 5.89 3.51 -1.11
CA GLY A 324 5.28 2.24 -0.77
C GLY A 324 4.71 1.50 -1.96
N MET A 325 3.97 2.24 -2.80
CA MET A 325 3.43 1.74 -4.05
C MET A 325 4.54 1.25 -4.99
N LEU A 326 5.64 1.99 -5.08
CA LEU A 326 6.82 1.57 -5.83
C LEU A 326 7.43 0.27 -5.27
N LEU A 327 7.60 0.17 -3.95
CA LEU A 327 8.09 -1.07 -3.32
C LEU A 327 7.16 -2.25 -3.58
N ALA A 328 5.84 -2.04 -3.59
CA ALA A 328 4.87 -3.09 -3.89
C ALA A 328 5.00 -3.62 -5.33
N ALA A 329 5.36 -2.76 -6.28
CA ALA A 329 5.60 -3.13 -7.68
C ALA A 329 6.95 -3.85 -7.87
N VAL A 330 8.00 -3.43 -7.17
CA VAL A 330 9.37 -3.92 -7.37
C VAL A 330 9.67 -5.20 -6.60
N ILE A 331 9.12 -5.38 -5.39
CA ILE A 331 9.37 -6.59 -4.59
C ILE A 331 8.77 -7.80 -5.32
N PRO A 332 9.55 -8.82 -5.70
CA PRO A 332 9.04 -9.96 -6.44
C PRO A 332 7.93 -10.69 -5.68
N SER A 333 6.93 -11.20 -6.40
CA SER A 333 5.93 -12.09 -5.84
C SER A 333 6.56 -13.46 -5.53
N HIS A 334 6.25 -14.03 -4.36
CA HIS A 334 6.76 -15.34 -3.93
C HIS A 334 6.28 -16.51 -4.83
N THR A 335 5.48 -16.21 -5.84
CA THR A 335 4.87 -17.14 -6.80
C THR A 335 5.63 -17.24 -8.12
N ALA A 336 6.67 -16.42 -8.36
CA ALA A 336 7.53 -16.62 -9.52
C ALA A 336 8.25 -17.98 -9.37
N PRO A 337 8.06 -18.95 -10.29
CA PRO A 337 8.75 -20.21 -10.20
C PRO A 337 10.25 -19.92 -10.22
N ARG A 338 10.97 -20.37 -9.18
CA ARG A 338 12.42 -20.51 -9.25
C ARG A 338 12.71 -21.37 -10.49
N ARG A 339 13.13 -20.74 -11.58
CA ARG A 339 13.81 -21.45 -12.67
C ARG A 339 15.03 -22.09 -12.01
N ARG A 340 14.93 -23.37 -11.68
CA ARG A 340 16.10 -24.20 -11.43
C ARG A 340 16.79 -24.29 -12.78
N ALA A 341 17.94 -23.65 -12.88
CA ALA A 341 18.89 -23.88 -13.97
C ALA A 341 19.50 -25.27 -13.82
#